data_AF-A0A8B7PFE5-F1
#
_entry.id   AF-A0A8B7PFE5-F1
#
_cell.length_a   1.000
_cell.length_b   1.000
_cell.length_c   1.000
_cell.angle_alpha   90.00
_cell.angle_beta   90.00
_cell.angle_gamma   90.00
#
_symmetry.space_group_name_H-M   'P 1'
#
loop_
_entity.id
_entity.type
_entity.pdbx_description
1 polymer ?
#
loop_
_entity_poly.entity_id
_entity_poly.type
_entity_poly.pdbx_seq_one_letter_code
_entity_poly.pdbx_strand_id
1 'polypeptide(L)'
;VESLTPQLVAAGRIRMSFPTNDAADEHFENLRREYADRIERVRDLADELTDSAAFVAASEEVMRRHTAACETAIAGGQAQAVVDNVSSIARLVSRVLQVAKQEADNSEDPSFVASVKTASAALEA
;
A
#
# COMPACT_ATOMS: atom_id res chain seq x y z
N VAL A 1 7.63 10.58 11.51
CA VAL A 1 7.68 9.10 11.57
C VAL A 1 8.73 8.66 12.57
N GLU A 2 9.99 9.10 12.41
CA GLU A 2 11.12 8.71 13.26
C GLU A 2 10.91 8.91 14.77
N SER A 3 10.32 10.03 15.19
CA SER A 3 10.02 10.28 16.61
C SER A 3 8.79 9.53 17.12
N LEU A 4 7.87 9.14 16.24
CA LEU A 4 6.60 8.50 16.59
C LEU A 4 6.73 6.97 16.65
N THR A 5 7.58 6.37 15.81
CA THR A 5 7.88 4.93 15.84
C THR A 5 8.26 4.41 17.23
N PRO A 6 9.24 4.98 17.95
CA PRO A 6 9.60 4.48 19.29
C PRO A 6 8.46 4.68 20.31
N GLN A 7 7.65 5.73 20.17
CA GLN A 7 6.49 5.98 21.05
C GLN A 7 5.40 4.94 20.84
N LEU A 8 5.07 4.61 19.59
CA LEU A 8 4.11 3.57 19.26
C LEU A 8 4.55 2.20 19.79
N VAL A 9 5.84 1.87 19.65
CA VAL A 9 6.42 0.63 20.20
C VAL A 9 6.32 0.61 21.73
N ALA A 10 6.64 1.72 22.40
CA ALA A 10 6.55 1.81 23.85
C ALA A 10 5.10 1.67 24.34
N ALA A 11 4.15 2.36 23.71
CA ALA A 11 2.72 2.24 24.03
C ALA A 11 2.20 0.82 23.80
N GLY A 12 2.64 0.13 22.74
CA GLY A 12 2.32 -1.27 22.50
C GLY A 12 2.79 -2.20 23.62
N ARG A 13 4.01 -2.00 24.14
CA ARG A 13 4.53 -2.76 25.29
C ARG A 13 3.73 -2.52 26.56
N ILE A 14 3.31 -1.28 26.80
CA ILE A 14 2.47 -0.92 27.96
C ILE A 14 1.10 -1.60 27.83
N ARG A 15 0.43 -1.50 26.67
CA ARG A 15 -0.84 -2.18 26.39
C ARG A 15 -0.76 -3.69 26.64
N MET A 16 0.32 -4.34 26.19
CA MET A 16 0.52 -5.78 26.42
C MET A 16 0.72 -6.13 27.89
N SER A 17 1.39 -5.25 28.65
CA SER A 17 1.66 -5.45 30.08
C SER A 17 0.43 -5.19 30.95
N PHE A 18 -0.51 -4.38 30.46
CA PHE A 18 -1.74 -3.99 31.16
C PHE A 18 -2.98 -4.15 30.23
N PRO A 19 -3.36 -5.40 29.87
CA PRO A 19 -4.36 -5.66 28.83
C PRO A 19 -5.78 -5.24 29.19
N THR A 20 -6.08 -4.99 30.47
CA THR A 20 -7.39 -4.53 30.95
C THR A 20 -7.41 -3.04 31.26
N ASN A 21 -6.34 -2.31 30.92
CA ASN A 21 -6.26 -0.87 31.15
C ASN A 21 -6.76 -0.13 29.91
N ASP A 22 -8.00 0.34 29.97
CA ASP A 22 -8.65 1.06 28.88
C ASP A 22 -7.88 2.32 28.44
N ALA A 23 -7.22 3.02 29.37
CA ALA A 23 -6.42 4.20 29.03
C ALA A 23 -5.14 3.84 28.25
N ALA A 24 -4.54 2.68 28.54
CA ALA A 24 -3.39 2.18 27.77
C ALA A 24 -3.80 1.72 26.37
N ASP A 25 -5.00 1.13 26.24
CA ASP A 25 -5.60 0.76 24.95
C ASP A 25 -5.88 2.00 24.09
N GLU A 26 -6.60 2.99 24.65
CA GLU A 26 -6.93 4.23 23.96
C GLU A 26 -5.68 5.01 23.54
N HIS A 27 -4.68 5.12 24.41
CA HIS A 27 -3.42 5.79 24.09
C HIS A 27 -2.68 5.12 22.93
N PHE A 28 -2.63 3.78 22.92
CA PHE A 28 -2.03 3.04 21.80
C PHE A 28 -2.83 3.25 20.51
N GLU A 29 -4.16 3.14 20.53
CA GLU A 29 -4.97 3.32 19.33
C GLU A 29 -4.88 4.74 18.76
N ASN A 30 -4.74 5.77 19.62
CA ASN A 30 -4.48 7.13 19.19
C ASN A 30 -3.13 7.25 18.47
N LEU A 31 -2.06 6.72 19.07
CA LEU A 31 -0.73 6.71 18.44
C LEU A 31 -0.70 5.89 17.15
N ARG A 32 -1.44 4.78 17.09
CA ARG A 32 -1.55 3.93 15.90
C ARG A 32 -2.21 4.69 14.74
N ARG A 33 -3.31 5.41 15.01
CA ARG A 33 -3.98 6.26 14.04
C ARG A 33 -3.06 7.37 13.54
N GLU A 34 -2.43 8.12 14.46
CA GLU A 34 -1.49 9.18 14.09
C GLU A 34 -0.30 8.65 13.26
N TYR A 35 0.20 7.47 13.59
CA TYR A 35 1.30 6.85 12.84
C TYR A 35 0.87 6.48 11.42
N ALA A 36 -0.33 5.90 11.26
CA ALA A 36 -0.89 5.58 9.96
C ALA A 36 -1.02 6.84 9.09
N ASP A 37 -1.60 7.91 9.63
CA ASP A 37 -1.79 9.18 8.91
C ASP A 37 -0.44 9.80 8.49
N ARG A 38 0.58 9.74 9.36
CA ARG A 38 1.91 10.28 9.04
C ARG A 38 2.65 9.44 8.00
N ILE A 39 2.48 8.12 8.00
CA ILE A 39 3.05 7.25 6.97
C ILE A 39 2.38 7.48 5.63
N GLU A 40 1.05 7.63 5.61
CA GLU A 40 0.30 7.99 4.42
C GLU A 40 0.81 9.31 3.84
N ARG A 41 0.99 10.35 4.66
CA ARG A 41 1.53 11.63 4.17
C ARG A 41 2.95 11.52 3.62
N VAL A 42 3.82 10.71 4.23
CA VAL A 42 5.18 10.47 3.69
C VAL A 42 5.11 9.77 2.34
N ARG A 43 4.20 8.81 2.19
CA ARG A 43 3.95 8.11 0.92
C ARG A 43 3.48 9.08 -0.15
N ASP A 44 2.49 9.91 0.14
CA ASP A 44 1.93 10.83 -0.85
C ASP A 44 2.99 11.85 -1.33
N LEU A 45 3.84 12.35 -0.42
CA LEU A 45 5.00 13.18 -0.78
C LEU A 45 6.03 12.43 -1.63
N ALA A 46 6.24 11.14 -1.38
CA ALA A 46 7.14 10.33 -2.18
C ALA A 46 6.55 10.07 -3.58
N ASP A 47 5.25 9.83 -3.68
CA ASP A 47 4.55 9.67 -4.95
C ASP A 47 4.63 10.95 -5.80
N GLU A 48 4.42 12.13 -5.20
CA GLU A 48 4.58 13.43 -5.88
C GLU A 48 5.97 13.63 -6.49
N LEU A 49 7.01 13.06 -5.87
CA LEU A 49 8.39 13.17 -6.31
C LEU A 49 8.83 12.03 -7.24
N THR A 50 7.99 11.00 -7.39
CA THR A 50 8.30 9.81 -8.17
C THR A 50 7.72 9.96 -9.57
N ASP A 51 8.49 9.60 -10.60
CA ASP A 51 7.97 9.49 -11.96
C ASP A 51 6.90 8.38 -12.02
N SER A 52 5.64 8.79 -12.24
CA SER A 52 4.47 7.91 -12.33
C SER A 52 4.69 6.80 -13.35
N ALA A 53 5.32 7.08 -14.50
CA ALA A 53 5.57 6.09 -15.54
C ALA A 53 6.59 5.03 -15.10
N ALA A 54 7.72 5.46 -14.53
CA ALA A 54 8.71 4.55 -13.96
C ALA A 54 8.13 3.70 -12.81
N PHE A 55 7.27 4.29 -11.97
CA PHE A 55 6.60 3.56 -10.88
C PHE A 55 5.69 2.45 -11.41
N VAL A 56 4.87 2.74 -12.43
CA VAL A 56 3.98 1.74 -13.05
C VAL A 56 4.79 0.62 -13.71
N ALA A 57 5.85 0.96 -14.46
CA ALA A 57 6.71 -0.03 -15.09
C ALA A 57 7.43 -0.93 -14.08
N ALA A 58 7.94 -0.36 -12.99
CA ALA A 58 8.57 -1.11 -11.91
C ALA A 58 7.54 -2.02 -11.19
N SER A 59 6.33 -1.51 -10.96
CA SER A 59 5.24 -2.28 -10.36
C SER A 59 4.86 -3.49 -11.22
N GLU A 60 4.77 -3.31 -12.55
CA GLU A 60 4.50 -4.39 -13.49
C GLU A 60 5.57 -5.50 -13.43
N GLU A 61 6.85 -5.13 -13.40
CA GLU A 61 7.96 -6.09 -13.27
C GLU A 61 7.85 -6.92 -11.98
N VAL A 62 7.51 -6.28 -10.86
CA VAL A 62 7.33 -6.98 -9.58
C VAL A 62 6.08 -7.86 -9.61
N MET A 63 4.97 -7.40 -10.19
CA MET A 63 3.78 -8.22 -10.39
C MET A 63 4.10 -9.47 -11.21
N ARG A 64 4.85 -9.34 -12.31
CA ARG A 64 5.28 -10.47 -13.14
C ARG A 64 6.09 -11.50 -12.35
N ARG A 65 6.98 -11.05 -11.45
CA ARG A 65 7.72 -11.95 -10.54
C ARG A 65 6.82 -12.68 -9.56
N HIS A 66 5.84 -11.99 -8.96
CA HIS A 66 4.86 -12.63 -8.09
C HIS A 66 3.96 -13.61 -8.84
N THR A 67 3.61 -13.34 -10.10
CA THR A 67 2.87 -14.27 -10.94
C THR A 67 3.67 -15.56 -11.16
N ALA A 68 4.94 -15.46 -11.56
CA ALA A 68 5.80 -16.63 -11.74
C ALA A 68 6.01 -17.43 -10.43
N ALA A 69 6.17 -16.72 -9.30
CA ALA A 69 6.26 -17.35 -7.99
C ALA A 69 4.96 -18.03 -7.58
N CYS A 70 3.81 -17.44 -7.94
CA CYS A 70 2.49 -18.02 -7.71
C CYS A 70 2.29 -19.31 -8.52
N GLU A 71 2.65 -19.32 -9.81
CA GLU A 71 2.60 -20.51 -10.66
C GLU A 71 3.46 -21.65 -10.09
N THR A 72 4.67 -21.32 -9.61
CA THR A 72 5.55 -22.27 -8.95
C THR A 72 4.92 -22.81 -7.65
N ALA A 73 4.32 -21.93 -6.85
CA ALA A 73 3.64 -22.31 -5.61
C ALA A 73 2.42 -23.22 -5.86
N ILE A 74 1.65 -22.96 -6.93
CA ILE A 74 0.55 -23.82 -7.37
C ILE A 74 1.07 -25.21 -7.72
N ALA A 75 2.12 -25.29 -8.55
CA ALA A 75 2.73 -26.56 -8.93
C ALA A 75 3.29 -27.34 -7.72
N GLY A 76 3.77 -26.61 -6.71
CA GLY A 76 4.28 -27.17 -5.46
C GLY A 76 3.22 -27.47 -4.38
N GLY A 77 1.93 -27.18 -4.63
CA GLY A 77 0.87 -27.36 -3.64
C GLY A 77 0.98 -26.44 -2.41
N GLN A 78 1.68 -25.31 -2.54
CA GLN A 78 1.97 -24.38 -1.44
C GLN A 78 0.90 -23.30 -1.33
N ALA A 79 -0.27 -23.66 -0.79
CA ALA A 79 -1.44 -22.79 -0.73
C ALA A 79 -1.17 -21.42 -0.06
N GLN A 80 -0.38 -21.38 1.02
CA GLN A 80 -0.04 -20.11 1.68
C GLN A 80 0.79 -19.20 0.77
N ALA A 81 1.76 -19.74 0.04
CA ALA A 81 2.59 -18.96 -0.87
C ALA A 81 1.77 -18.43 -2.07
N VAL A 82 0.75 -19.15 -2.52
CA VAL A 82 -0.21 -18.65 -3.51
C VAL A 82 -0.94 -17.42 -2.98
N VAL A 83 -1.50 -17.52 -1.76
CA VAL A 83 -2.21 -16.40 -1.12
C VAL A 83 -1.31 -15.18 -0.95
N ASP A 84 -0.06 -15.38 -0.51
CA ASP A 84 0.89 -14.29 -0.28
C ASP A 84 1.25 -13.57 -1.60
N ASN A 85 1.48 -14.32 -2.68
CA ASN A 85 1.79 -13.74 -3.99
C ASN A 85 0.58 -13.00 -4.58
N VAL A 86 -0.61 -13.59 -4.53
CA VAL A 86 -1.84 -12.94 -5.01
C VAL A 86 -2.14 -11.66 -4.22
N SER A 87 -1.96 -11.70 -2.89
CA SER A 87 -2.14 -10.52 -2.04
C SER A 87 -1.13 -9.42 -2.37
N SER A 88 0.11 -9.79 -2.69
CA SER A 88 1.15 -8.83 -3.09
C SER A 88 0.82 -8.18 -4.44
N ILE A 89 0.35 -8.96 -5.41
CA ILE A 89 -0.14 -8.44 -6.71
C ILE A 89 -1.31 -7.47 -6.47
N ALA A 90 -2.31 -7.86 -5.69
CA ALA A 90 -3.47 -7.02 -5.42
C ALA A 90 -3.08 -5.67 -4.79
N ARG A 91 -2.13 -5.67 -3.84
CA ARG A 91 -1.60 -4.43 -3.25
C ARG A 91 -0.90 -3.55 -4.27
N LEU A 92 -0.09 -4.12 -5.17
CA LEU A 92 0.56 -3.36 -6.23
C LEU A 92 -0.47 -2.77 -7.20
N VAL A 93 -1.54 -3.52 -7.53
CA VAL A 93 -2.63 -3.02 -8.38
C VAL A 93 -3.31 -1.82 -7.72
N SER A 94 -3.67 -1.91 -6.43
CA SER A 94 -4.24 -0.78 -5.70
C SER A 94 -3.32 0.44 -5.70
N ARG A 95 -2.00 0.24 -5.64
CA ARG A 95 -1.02 1.34 -5.71
C ARG A 95 -0.92 1.97 -7.10
N VAL A 96 -0.92 1.18 -8.16
CA VAL A 96 -0.95 1.67 -9.54
C VAL A 96 -2.21 2.50 -9.78
N LEU A 97 -3.38 2.03 -9.31
CA LEU A 97 -4.64 2.77 -9.43
C LEU A 97 -4.62 4.11 -8.68
N GLN A 98 -3.99 4.15 -7.50
CA GLN A 98 -3.84 5.40 -6.74
C GLN A 98 -2.96 6.42 -7.47
N VAL A 99 -1.82 5.99 -8.04
CA VAL A 99 -0.94 6.87 -8.83
C VAL A 99 -1.64 7.32 -10.11
N ALA A 100 -2.33 6.42 -10.82
CA ALA A 100 -3.08 6.75 -12.03
C ALA A 100 -4.19 7.79 -11.74
N LYS A 101 -4.89 7.64 -10.61
CA LYS A 101 -5.88 8.63 -10.17
C LYS A 101 -5.24 9.98 -9.88
N GLN A 102 -4.13 10.01 -9.13
CA GLN A 102 -3.42 11.24 -8.81
C GLN A 102 -2.95 11.98 -10.08
N GLU A 103 -2.40 11.24 -11.05
CA GLU A 103 -1.97 11.80 -12.34
C GLU A 103 -3.14 12.36 -13.15
N ALA A 104 -4.29 11.67 -13.15
CA ALA A 104 -5.50 12.15 -13.80
C ALA A 104 -6.11 13.39 -13.11
N ASP A 105 -6.05 13.47 -11.77
CA ASP A 105 -6.57 14.60 -11.00
C ASP A 105 -5.67 15.86 -11.15
N ASN A 106 -4.38 15.68 -11.44
CA ASN A 106 -3.40 16.76 -11.65
C ASN A 106 -3.29 17.23 -13.11
N SER A 107 -3.89 16.52 -14.06
CA SER A 107 -3.76 16.83 -15.48
C SER A 107 -4.90 17.72 -15.99
N GLU A 108 -4.55 18.73 -16.77
CA GLU A 108 -5.51 19.60 -17.46
C GLU A 108 -5.92 19.04 -18.85
N ASP A 109 -5.26 17.99 -19.35
CA ASP A 109 -5.54 17.39 -20.65
C ASP A 109 -6.72 16.39 -20.58
N PRO A 110 -7.89 16.70 -21.15
CA PRO A 110 -9.06 15.84 -21.06
C PRO A 110 -8.87 14.49 -21.76
N SER A 111 -8.04 14.42 -22.80
CA SER A 111 -7.79 13.19 -23.57
C SER A 111 -6.91 12.21 -22.80
N PHE A 112 -5.90 12.74 -22.11
CA PHE A 112 -5.07 12.00 -21.17
C PHE A 112 -5.90 11.47 -20.01
N VAL A 113 -6.69 12.34 -19.35
CA VAL A 113 -7.55 11.97 -18.22
C VAL A 113 -8.53 10.86 -18.60
N ALA A 114 -9.18 10.96 -19.77
CA ALA A 114 -10.09 9.93 -20.24
C ALA A 114 -9.37 8.59 -20.45
N SER A 115 -8.21 8.61 -21.10
CA SER A 115 -7.41 7.41 -21.38
C SER A 115 -6.98 6.69 -20.09
N VAL A 116 -6.47 7.44 -19.11
CA VAL A 116 -6.04 6.89 -17.82
C VAL A 116 -7.22 6.33 -17.03
N LYS A 117 -8.37 7.00 -17.01
CA LYS A 117 -9.58 6.51 -16.34
C LYS A 117 -10.13 5.24 -16.98
N THR A 118 -10.14 5.16 -18.32
CA THR A 118 -10.54 3.94 -19.02
C THR A 118 -9.61 2.77 -18.71
N ALA A 119 -8.29 2.99 -18.74
CA ALA A 119 -7.32 1.96 -18.39
C ALA A 119 -7.44 1.50 -16.93
N SER A 120 -7.65 2.44 -16.01
CA SER A 120 -7.84 2.14 -14.58
C SER A 120 -9.11 1.31 -14.34
N ALA A 121 -10.22 1.66 -14.99
CA ALA A 121 -11.47 0.90 -14.90
C ALA A 121 -11.32 -0.53 -15.47
N ALA A 122 -10.53 -0.70 -16.52
CA ALA A 122 -10.25 -2.03 -17.07
C ALA A 122 -9.36 -2.88 -16.14
N LEU A 123 -8.50 -2.25 -15.33
CA LEU A 123 -7.66 -2.93 -14.36
C LEU A 123 -8.42 -3.31 -13.07
N GLU A 124 -9.48 -2.58 -12.71
CA GLU A 124 -10.35 -2.88 -11.56
C GLU A 124 -11.37 -4.00 -11.82
N ALA A 125 -11.68 -4.28 -13.09
CA ALA A 125 -12.71 -5.24 -13.52
C ALA A 125 -12.24 -6.71 -13.47
#